data_AF-A0A1C6G6C1-F1
#
_entry.id   AF-A0A1C6G6C1-F1
#
_cell.length_a   1.000
_cell.length_b   1.000
_cell.length_c   1.000
_cell.angle_alpha   90.00
_cell.angle_beta   90.00
_cell.angle_gamma   90.00
#
_symmetry.space_group_name_H-M   'P 1'
#
loop_
_entity.id
_entity.type
_entity.pdbx_description
1 polymer ?
#
loop_
_entity_poly.entity_id
_entity_poly.type
_entity_poly.pdbx_seq_one_letter_code
_entity_poly.pdbx_strand_id
1 'polypeptide(L)'
;MIAEPIRALLGEDLAGRVEEVLRGAGPEGGDLDLVAGNDGSYLPAGEVERRLRTAALRAGLAGLVHDPDDILPLVDLDAVETDGSGGLRTDLEALLAPIRTAKPYLFRTGEAEPPILAGAVPAPPGGAPRRSYTMEELGRLTMEEYREARRIGAQGN
;
A
#
# COMPACT_ATOMS: atom_id res chain seq x y z
N MET A 1 -15.82 -20.60 -35.73
CA MET A 1 -16.31 -21.66 -36.63
C MET A 1 -15.42 -22.87 -36.43
N ILE A 2 -15.98 -24.06 -36.20
CA ILE A 2 -15.16 -25.26 -35.94
C ILE A 2 -14.60 -25.82 -37.27
N ALA A 3 -13.39 -26.39 -37.22
CA ALA A 3 -12.78 -26.99 -38.40
C ALA A 3 -13.53 -28.25 -38.86
N GLU A 4 -13.64 -28.46 -40.17
CA GLU A 4 -14.30 -29.62 -40.81
C GLU A 4 -13.94 -30.99 -40.20
N PRO A 5 -12.66 -31.31 -39.90
CA PRO A 5 -12.31 -32.58 -39.28
C PRO A 5 -12.93 -32.78 -37.89
N ILE A 6 -13.08 -31.70 -37.13
CA ILE A 6 -13.68 -31.71 -35.78
C ILE A 6 -15.19 -31.83 -35.90
N ARG A 7 -15.81 -31.14 -36.87
CA ARG A 7 -17.25 -31.25 -37.16
C ARG A 7 -17.65 -32.67 -37.57
N ALA A 8 -16.84 -33.33 -38.38
CA ALA A 8 -17.06 -34.72 -38.79
C ALA A 8 -16.99 -35.70 -37.60
N LEU A 9 -16.12 -35.45 -36.63
CA LEU A 9 -15.99 -36.28 -35.41
C LEU A 9 -17.15 -36.06 -34.42
N LEU A 10 -17.64 -34.83 -34.29
CA LEU A 10 -18.71 -34.46 -33.36
C LEU A 10 -20.11 -34.78 -33.92
N GLY A 11 -20.28 -34.77 -35.24
CA GLY A 11 -21.58 -34.84 -35.90
C GLY A 11 -22.33 -33.50 -35.86
N GLU A 12 -23.28 -33.31 -36.78
CA GLU A 12 -24.00 -32.02 -36.97
C GLU A 12 -24.66 -31.50 -35.69
N ASP A 13 -25.33 -32.37 -34.92
CA ASP A 13 -26.07 -31.96 -33.73
C ASP A 13 -25.16 -31.50 -32.57
N LEU A 14 -23.97 -32.10 -32.44
CA LEU A 14 -23.02 -31.73 -31.39
C LEU A 14 -22.14 -30.57 -31.84
N ALA A 15 -21.76 -30.54 -33.12
CA ALA A 15 -21.06 -29.42 -33.73
C ALA A 15 -21.90 -28.14 -33.67
N GLY A 16 -23.20 -28.20 -33.98
CA GLY A 16 -24.10 -27.06 -33.87
C GLY A 16 -24.16 -26.48 -32.46
N ARG A 17 -24.25 -27.34 -31.44
CA ARG A 17 -24.21 -26.92 -30.03
C ARG A 17 -22.87 -26.33 -29.62
N VAL A 18 -21.76 -26.88 -30.10
CA VAL A 18 -20.42 -26.35 -29.85
C VAL A 18 -20.23 -24.99 -30.55
N GLU A 19 -20.70 -24.83 -31.79
CA GLU A 19 -20.67 -23.53 -32.47
C GLU A 19 -21.54 -22.48 -31.80
N GLU A 20 -22.70 -22.87 -31.28
CA GLU A 20 -23.60 -21.99 -30.53
C GLU A 20 -22.93 -21.48 -29.24
N VAL A 21 -22.27 -22.37 -28.49
CA VAL A 21 -21.49 -22.02 -27.29
C VAL A 21 -20.29 -21.14 -27.63
N LEU A 22 -19.57 -21.45 -28.71
CA LEU A 22 -18.41 -20.67 -29.15
C LEU A 22 -18.79 -19.30 -29.73
N ARG A 23 -20.01 -19.15 -30.26
CA ARG A 23 -20.54 -17.88 -30.78
C ARG A 23 -20.88 -16.89 -29.67
N GLY A 24 -21.03 -17.35 -28.42
CA GLY A 24 -21.43 -16.55 -27.26
C GLY A 24 -20.46 -16.58 -26.07
N ALA A 25 -19.24 -17.09 -26.23
CA ALA A 25 -18.29 -17.24 -25.12
C ALA A 25 -17.53 -15.95 -24.72
N GLY A 26 -17.88 -14.79 -25.29
CA GLY A 26 -17.47 -13.47 -24.81
C GLY A 26 -18.72 -12.62 -24.57
N PRO A 27 -18.76 -11.77 -23.52
CA PRO A 27 -19.98 -11.06 -23.11
C PRO A 27 -20.62 -10.22 -24.23
N GLU A 28 -19.89 -9.89 -25.31
CA GLU A 28 -20.39 -9.19 -26.50
C GLU A 28 -19.91 -9.77 -27.85
N GLY A 29 -19.49 -11.04 -27.90
CA GLY A 29 -19.04 -11.66 -29.16
C GLY A 29 -17.68 -11.17 -29.68
N GLY A 30 -16.85 -10.56 -28.83
CA GLY A 30 -15.46 -10.21 -29.13
C GLY A 30 -14.48 -11.37 -28.94
N ASP A 31 -13.30 -11.26 -29.57
CA ASP A 31 -12.21 -12.23 -29.50
C ASP A 31 -11.75 -12.48 -28.04
N LEU A 32 -11.72 -13.73 -27.60
CA LEU A 32 -11.20 -14.09 -26.28
C LEU A 32 -9.68 -14.26 -26.33
N ASP A 33 -8.96 -13.52 -25.49
CA ASP A 33 -7.62 -13.93 -25.09
C ASP A 33 -7.74 -15.18 -24.21
N LEU A 34 -7.33 -16.33 -24.76
CA LEU A 34 -7.18 -17.59 -24.03
C LEU A 34 -6.03 -17.47 -23.03
N VAL A 35 -6.27 -16.79 -21.91
CA VAL A 35 -5.47 -16.97 -20.70
C VAL A 35 -6.30 -17.83 -19.76
N ALA A 36 -6.12 -19.14 -19.88
CA ALA A 36 -6.70 -20.09 -18.95
C ALA A 36 -6.13 -19.80 -17.54
N GLY A 37 -6.98 -19.31 -16.63
CA GLY A 37 -6.77 -19.58 -15.22
C GLY A 37 -6.69 -21.10 -15.02
N ASN A 38 -5.95 -21.57 -14.01
CA ASN A 38 -5.88 -23.00 -13.67
C ASN A 38 -7.28 -23.63 -13.39
N ASP A 39 -8.29 -22.80 -13.17
CA ASP A 39 -9.69 -23.13 -12.94
C ASP A 39 -10.58 -23.11 -14.21
N GLY A 40 -10.01 -22.82 -15.39
CA GLY A 40 -10.75 -22.74 -16.65
C GLY A 40 -11.61 -21.48 -16.80
N SER A 41 -11.41 -20.47 -15.94
CA SER A 41 -12.08 -19.17 -16.07
C SER A 41 -11.50 -18.36 -17.23
N TYR A 42 -12.37 -17.59 -17.90
CA TYR A 42 -12.02 -16.73 -19.02
C TYR A 42 -11.94 -15.27 -18.57
N LEU A 43 -10.92 -14.54 -19.02
CA LEU A 43 -10.82 -13.10 -18.85
C LEU A 43 -11.37 -12.39 -20.10
N PRO A 44 -12.08 -11.26 -19.96
CA PRO A 44 -12.47 -10.43 -21.08
C PRO A 44 -11.25 -9.97 -21.91
N ALA A 45 -11.45 -9.74 -23.21
CA ALA A 45 -10.44 -9.18 -24.09
C ALA A 45 -9.85 -7.89 -23.50
N GLY A 46 -8.53 -7.76 -23.47
CA GLY A 46 -7.85 -6.59 -22.92
C GLY A 46 -7.81 -6.50 -21.39
N GLU A 47 -8.47 -7.38 -20.63
CA GLU A 47 -8.38 -7.40 -19.15
C GLU A 47 -6.96 -7.78 -18.69
N VAL A 48 -6.27 -8.64 -19.44
CA VAL A 48 -4.86 -8.99 -19.18
C VAL A 48 -3.97 -7.76 -19.32
N GLU A 49 -4.12 -7.01 -20.42
CA GLU A 49 -3.39 -5.77 -20.67
C GLU A 49 -3.69 -4.72 -19.59
N ARG A 50 -4.96 -4.56 -19.22
CA ARG A 50 -5.38 -3.68 -18.12
C ARG A 50 -4.72 -4.04 -16.79
N ARG A 51 -4.65 -5.33 -16.46
CA ARG A 51 -3.96 -5.82 -15.26
C ARG A 51 -2.46 -5.58 -15.31
N LEU A 52 -1.82 -5.79 -16.46
CA LEU A 52 -0.40 -5.51 -16.65
C LEU A 52 -0.09 -4.02 -16.46
N ARG A 53 -0.87 -3.12 -17.06
CA ARG A 53 -0.73 -1.66 -16.88
C ARG A 53 -0.90 -1.26 -15.42
N THR A 54 -1.92 -1.79 -14.76
CA THR A 54 -2.19 -1.52 -13.34
C THR A 54 -1.04 -2.01 -12.45
N ALA A 55 -0.52 -3.21 -12.71
CA ALA A 55 0.60 -3.78 -11.96
C ALA A 55 1.89 -2.96 -12.17
N ALA A 56 2.19 -2.59 -13.41
CA ALA A 56 3.35 -1.77 -13.76
C ALA A 56 3.27 -0.38 -13.10
N LEU A 57 2.09 0.25 -13.10
CA LEU A 57 1.86 1.51 -12.39
C LEU A 57 2.06 1.38 -10.88
N ARG A 58 1.47 0.35 -10.25
CA ARG A 58 1.67 0.10 -8.81
C ARG A 58 3.15 -0.08 -8.46
N ALA A 59 3.89 -0.79 -9.30
CA ALA A 59 5.32 -0.97 -9.14
C ALA A 59 6.08 0.36 -9.28
N GLY A 60 5.76 1.18 -10.29
CA GLY A 60 6.38 2.50 -10.50
C GLY A 60 6.04 3.51 -9.40
N LEU A 61 4.85 3.45 -8.83
CA LEU A 61 4.38 4.33 -7.75
C LEU A 61 4.92 3.95 -6.36
N ALA A 62 5.47 2.74 -6.22
CA ALA A 62 6.01 2.26 -4.96
C ALA A 62 7.11 3.21 -4.46
N GLY A 63 6.97 3.71 -3.23
CA GLY A 63 7.91 4.66 -2.63
C GLY A 63 7.57 6.14 -2.88
N LEU A 64 6.81 6.46 -3.92
CA LEU A 64 6.51 7.85 -4.31
C LEU A 64 5.21 8.38 -3.71
N VAL A 65 4.20 7.51 -3.56
CA VAL A 65 2.85 7.89 -3.11
C VAL A 65 2.48 7.20 -1.82
N HIS A 66 1.51 7.76 -1.09
CA HIS A 66 1.00 7.17 0.14
C HIS A 66 0.24 5.88 -0.14
N ASP A 67 -0.69 5.91 -1.10
CA ASP A 67 -1.43 4.75 -1.59
C ASP A 67 -1.51 4.80 -3.13
N PRO A 68 -1.00 3.77 -3.84
CA PRO A 68 -1.15 3.68 -5.29
C PRO A 68 -2.62 3.63 -5.76
N ASP A 69 -3.53 3.09 -4.96
CA ASP A 69 -4.95 2.95 -5.33
C ASP A 69 -5.69 4.29 -5.33
N ASP A 70 -5.15 5.34 -4.68
CA ASP A 70 -5.67 6.71 -4.79
C ASP A 70 -5.28 7.39 -6.13
N ILE A 71 -4.19 6.93 -6.75
CA ILE A 71 -3.63 7.51 -7.98
C ILE A 71 -4.19 6.82 -9.22
N LEU A 72 -4.37 5.50 -9.16
CA LEU A 72 -4.85 4.70 -10.30
C LEU A 72 -6.14 5.24 -10.96
N PRO A 73 -7.17 5.71 -10.23
CA PRO A 73 -8.39 6.27 -10.82
C PRO A 73 -8.18 7.64 -11.48
N LEU A 74 -7.07 8.31 -11.20
CA LEU A 74 -6.73 9.64 -11.72
C LEU A 74 -5.83 9.58 -12.95
N VAL A 75 -5.32 8.39 -13.28
CA VAL A 75 -4.45 8.13 -14.42
C VAL A 75 -5.30 7.58 -15.57
N ASP A 76 -5.06 8.12 -16.76
CA ASP A 76 -5.59 7.53 -17.99
C ASP A 76 -4.82 6.24 -18.32
N LEU A 77 -5.42 5.10 -18.00
CA LEU A 77 -4.84 3.78 -18.24
C LEU A 77 -4.67 3.46 -19.73
N ASP A 78 -5.40 4.11 -20.63
CA ASP A 78 -5.32 3.85 -22.07
C ASP A 78 -4.04 4.45 -22.68
N ALA A 79 -3.53 5.52 -22.07
CA ALA A 79 -2.27 6.18 -22.44
C ALA A 79 -1.01 5.50 -21.85
N VAL A 80 -1.17 4.47 -21.02
CA VAL A 80 -0.06 3.78 -20.34
C VAL A 80 0.38 2.57 -21.15
N GLU A 81 1.66 2.55 -21.52
CA GLU A 81 2.30 1.46 -22.25
C GLU A 81 3.19 0.64 -21.33
N THR A 82 3.09 -0.68 -21.45
CA THR A 82 3.97 -1.63 -20.75
C THR A 82 5.02 -2.22 -21.69
N ASP A 83 6.11 -2.71 -21.11
CA ASP A 83 7.16 -3.40 -21.85
C ASP A 83 6.88 -4.89 -22.13
N GLY A 84 5.71 -5.38 -21.73
CA GLY A 84 5.32 -6.80 -21.81
C GLY A 84 5.95 -7.70 -20.73
N SER A 85 6.89 -7.18 -19.94
CA SER A 85 7.52 -7.87 -18.79
C SER A 85 7.03 -7.34 -17.44
N GLY A 86 6.05 -6.43 -17.46
CA GLY A 86 5.47 -5.78 -16.27
C GLY A 86 6.14 -4.47 -15.87
N GLY A 87 7.06 -3.94 -16.70
CA GLY A 87 7.63 -2.61 -16.57
C GLY A 87 6.85 -1.55 -17.37
N LEU A 88 7.02 -0.29 -16.99
CA LEU A 88 6.45 0.87 -17.70
C LEU A 88 7.39 1.30 -18.83
N ARG A 89 6.83 1.56 -20.02
CA ARG A 89 7.52 2.31 -21.09
C ARG A 89 7.20 3.80 -21.04
N THR A 90 6.02 4.15 -20.57
CA THR A 90 5.58 5.54 -20.41
C THR A 90 6.42 6.28 -19.36
N ASP A 91 6.69 7.57 -19.61
CA ASP A 91 7.33 8.45 -18.64
C ASP A 91 6.39 8.70 -17.44
N LEU A 92 6.77 8.16 -16.28
CA LEU A 92 5.99 8.23 -15.06
C LEU A 92 5.90 9.66 -14.50
N GLU A 93 6.95 10.49 -14.59
CA GLU A 93 6.90 11.85 -14.04
C GLU A 93 5.98 12.73 -14.87
N ALA A 94 6.03 12.61 -16.20
CA ALA A 94 5.11 13.32 -17.09
C ALA A 94 3.64 12.97 -16.82
N LEU A 95 3.36 11.69 -16.55
CA LEU A 95 2.02 11.20 -16.20
C LEU A 95 1.54 11.74 -14.85
N LEU A 96 2.44 11.86 -13.87
CA LEU A 96 2.11 12.27 -12.51
C LEU A 96 2.12 13.79 -12.28
N ALA A 97 2.80 14.57 -13.12
CA ALA A 97 2.94 16.03 -12.95
C ALA A 97 1.59 16.77 -12.78
N PRO A 98 0.51 16.47 -13.54
CA PRO A 98 -0.79 17.10 -13.33
C PRO A 98 -1.40 16.72 -11.97
N ILE A 99 -1.30 15.46 -11.58
CA ILE A 99 -1.84 14.93 -10.31
C ILE A 99 -1.07 15.53 -9.13
N ARG A 100 0.26 15.67 -9.25
CA ARG A 100 1.13 16.26 -8.23
C ARG A 100 0.83 17.74 -8.02
N THR A 101 0.47 18.45 -9.09
CA THR A 101 0.05 19.86 -9.01
C THR A 101 -1.32 20.01 -8.36
N ALA A 102 -2.29 19.15 -8.72
CA ALA A 102 -3.66 19.25 -8.21
C ALA A 102 -3.84 18.65 -6.80
N LYS A 103 -3.09 17.59 -6.48
CA LYS A 103 -3.23 16.75 -5.28
C LYS A 103 -1.86 16.37 -4.70
N PRO A 104 -1.06 17.35 -4.24
CA PRO A 104 0.29 17.09 -3.72
C PRO A 104 0.29 16.18 -2.48
N TYR A 105 -0.78 16.20 -1.69
CA TYR A 105 -0.94 15.40 -0.47
C TYR A 105 -1.03 13.89 -0.69
N LEU A 106 -1.21 13.42 -1.93
CA LEU A 106 -1.17 12.00 -2.26
C LEU A 106 0.26 11.46 -2.39
N PHE A 107 1.24 12.37 -2.54
CA PHE A 107 2.65 12.05 -2.72
C PHE A 107 3.38 12.16 -1.39
N ARG A 108 4.31 11.23 -1.16
CA ARG A 108 5.23 11.33 -0.04
C ARG A 108 6.18 12.49 -0.28
N THR A 109 6.02 13.55 0.49
CA THR A 109 7.14 14.43 0.84
C THR A 109 8.00 13.66 1.84
N GLY A 110 9.33 13.67 1.68
CA GLY A 110 10.27 12.79 2.40
C GLY A 110 10.01 12.62 3.90
N GLU A 111 10.51 11.51 4.45
CA GLU A 111 10.34 11.02 5.83
C GLU A 111 9.77 12.07 6.79
N ALA A 112 8.44 12.10 6.92
CA ALA A 112 7.80 12.96 7.89
C ALA A 112 8.25 12.47 9.26
N GLU A 113 9.14 13.23 9.92
CA GLU A 113 9.48 12.98 11.31
C GLU A 113 8.16 12.81 12.06
N PRO A 114 7.98 11.70 12.80
CA PRO A 114 6.75 11.46 13.52
C PRO A 114 6.48 12.70 14.38
N PRO A 115 5.26 13.25 14.36
CA PRO A 115 4.97 14.46 15.10
C PRO A 115 5.35 14.22 16.55
N ILE A 116 6.24 15.05 17.09
CA ILE A 116 6.59 15.00 18.51
C ILE A 116 5.31 15.38 19.26
N LEU A 117 4.56 14.37 19.71
CA LEU A 117 3.36 14.57 20.50
C LEU A 117 3.80 15.24 21.81
N ALA A 118 3.22 16.39 22.12
CA ALA A 118 3.45 17.07 23.39
C ALA A 118 3.16 16.09 24.54
N GLY A 119 4.19 15.75 25.34
CA GLY A 119 4.09 14.77 26.43
C GLY A 119 4.67 13.39 26.15
N ALA A 120 5.19 13.11 24.95
CA ALA A 120 5.88 11.86 24.61
C ALA A 120 7.32 11.77 25.16
N VAL A 121 7.73 12.70 26.03
CA VAL A 121 8.97 12.58 26.78
C VAL A 121 8.64 11.74 28.02
N PRO A 122 9.10 10.48 28.12
CA PRO A 122 8.95 9.73 29.36
C PRO A 122 9.58 10.53 30.49
N ALA A 123 8.93 10.52 31.67
CA ALA A 123 9.48 11.18 32.84
C ALA A 123 10.93 10.72 33.03
N PRO A 124 11.88 11.64 33.32
CA PRO A 124 13.26 11.26 33.55
C PRO A 124 13.29 10.16 34.62
N PRO A 125 14.12 9.11 34.45
CA PRO A 125 14.21 8.03 35.42
C PRO A 125 14.45 8.64 36.79
N GLY A 126 13.58 8.24 37.74
CA GLY A 126 13.34 8.95 38.99
C GLY A 126 14.59 9.52 39.65
N GLY A 127 14.46 10.75 40.17
CA GLY A 127 15.45 11.34 41.04
C GLY A 127 15.86 10.38 42.15
N ALA A 128 17.14 10.43 42.52
CA ALA A 128 17.78 9.54 43.49
C ALA A 128 16.84 9.17 44.65
N PRO A 129 16.82 7.89 45.09
CA PRO A 129 15.93 7.45 46.15
C PRO A 129 16.06 8.41 47.34
N ARG A 130 14.93 8.95 47.82
CA ARG A 130 14.89 9.76 49.04
C ARG A 130 15.59 8.94 50.13
N ARG A 131 16.75 9.41 50.60
CA ARG A 131 17.42 8.82 51.76
C ARG A 131 16.48 8.95 52.95
N SER A 132 15.89 7.84 53.38
CA SER A 132 15.18 7.77 54.64
C SER A 132 16.22 7.69 55.76
N TYR A 133 16.34 8.76 56.53
CA TYR A 133 17.19 8.76 57.73
C TYR A 133 16.41 8.12 58.88
N THR A 134 17.08 7.25 59.65
CA THR A 134 16.57 6.79 60.94
C THR A 134 16.70 7.90 61.99
N MET A 135 15.93 7.80 63.09
CA MET A 135 15.91 8.85 64.12
C MET A 135 17.29 9.09 64.78
N GLU A 136 18.12 8.06 64.87
CA GLU A 136 19.50 8.16 65.37
C GLU A 136 20.43 8.86 64.38
N GLU A 137 20.27 8.62 63.08
CA GLU A 137 21.06 9.26 62.03
C GLU A 137 20.70 10.75 61.91
N LEU A 138 19.42 11.09 62.04
CA LEU A 138 18.94 12.47 62.17
C LEU A 138 19.59 13.21 63.35
N GLY A 139 19.80 12.52 64.47
CA GLY A 139 20.45 13.08 65.66
C GLY A 139 21.96 13.33 65.50
N ARG A 140 22.60 12.77 64.46
CA ARG A 140 24.02 12.97 64.15
C ARG A 140 24.26 14.00 63.04
N LEU A 141 23.21 14.43 62.34
CA LEU A 141 23.31 15.45 61.30
C LEU A 141 23.55 16.82 61.93
N THR A 142 24.36 17.62 61.26
CA THR A 142 24.47 19.04 61.59
C THR A 142 23.18 19.77 61.20
N MET A 143 22.94 20.93 61.84
CA MET A 143 21.74 21.74 61.57
C MET A 143 21.66 22.22 60.10
N GLU A 144 22.80 22.31 59.41
CA GLU A 144 22.87 22.64 57.98
C GLU A 144 22.43 21.47 57.11
N GLU A 145 22.92 20.26 57.37
CA GLU A 145 22.56 19.05 56.63
C GLU A 145 21.08 18.68 56.81
N TYR A 146 20.52 18.92 58.01
CA TYR A 146 19.10 18.73 58.28
C TYR A 146 18.20 19.69 57.48
N ARG A 147 18.62 20.95 57.33
CA ARG A 147 17.90 21.96 56.55
C ARG A 147 17.91 21.64 55.06
N GLU A 148 19.02 21.13 54.56
CA GLU A 148 19.17 20.74 53.16
C GLU A 148 18.28 19.53 52.81
N ALA A 149 18.24 18.52 53.68
CA ALA A 149 17.34 17.38 53.53
C ALA A 149 15.85 17.79 53.49
N ARG A 150 15.44 18.75 54.33
CA ARG A 150 14.06 19.30 54.30
C ARG A 150 13.78 20.16 53.08
N ARG A 151 14.77 20.90 52.56
CA ARG A 151 14.62 21.72 51.35
C ARG A 151 14.38 20.85 50.11
N ILE A 152 15.09 19.73 49.98
CA ILE A 152 14.90 18.75 48.90
C ILE A 152 13.52 18.07 49.01
N GLY A 153 13.02 17.85 50.22
CA GLY A 153 11.67 17.29 50.44
C GLY A 153 10.52 18.20 50.00
N ALA A 154 10.71 19.53 50.03
CA ALA A 154 9.66 20.52 49.79
C ALA A 154 9.52 20.98 48.33
N GLN A 155 10.48 20.68 47.45
CA GLN A 155 10.45 21.08 46.03
C GLN A 155 9.73 20.08 45.10
N GLY A 156 9.12 19.03 45.65
CA GLY A 156 8.44 17.97 44.89
C GLY A 156 6.93 17.90 45.12
N ASN A 157 6.23 19.03 45.00
CA ASN A 157 4.77 19.12 44.88
C ASN A 157 4.41 20.00 43.68
#